data_AF-A0A521ZAX6-F1
#
_entry.id   AF-A0A521ZAX6-F1
#
_cell.length_a   1.000
_cell.length_b   1.000
_cell.length_c   1.000
_cell.angle_alpha   90.00
_cell.angle_beta   90.00
_cell.angle_gamma   90.00
#
_symmetry.space_group_name_H-M   'P 1'
#
loop_
_entity.id
_entity.type
_entity.pdbx_description
1 polymer ?
#
loop_
_entity_poly.entity_id
_entity_poly.type
_entity_poly.pdbx_seq_one_letter_code
_entity_poly.pdbx_strand_id
1 'polypeptide(L)'
;MPCWYVMCFNAHLIKTIKQYLSITKKGAGKMNRSAVNRLGWFFSIVSLALVANIASASVITNIHEFSVSPVFTDNFSDGNPPPSAPDLVGGGAASYFAPAGFPSGAESGGKLQLDSSLGGPYVNAIGDSRKSQFATLSLNLLSLGVTDISGKFDLVAPPARGDAYGLYMLGFGPSASLELDFMVWHGFDDALSIFLVLQDFVSHTITPIAQAPVDFGFAEIALEFDVTNGIIGSYTYLDNNGVPASAATVLGSIGDIPGISVVETGFFAGEAVGGATVPEPMSIALFGIGIVALSMFSRRRIS
;
A
#
# COMPACT_ATOMS: atom_id res chain seq x y z
N MET A 1 -14.18 9.35 1.42
CA MET A 1 -14.83 10.64 1.11
C MET A 1 -13.78 11.74 0.97
N PRO A 2 -13.51 12.25 -0.25
CA PRO A 2 -13.55 13.71 -0.45
C PRO A 2 -13.92 14.10 -1.90
N CYS A 3 -15.19 14.45 -2.17
CA CYS A 3 -15.60 15.07 -3.44
C CYS A 3 -15.98 16.56 -3.29
N TRP A 4 -16.18 17.04 -2.06
CA TRP A 4 -16.68 18.40 -1.79
C TRP A 4 -15.60 19.49 -1.87
N TYR A 5 -14.36 19.19 -1.50
CA TYR A 5 -13.29 20.19 -1.48
C TYR A 5 -12.89 20.65 -2.89
N VAL A 6 -12.87 19.73 -3.87
CA VAL A 6 -12.55 20.03 -5.27
C VAL A 6 -13.63 20.89 -5.92
N MET A 7 -14.91 20.67 -5.58
CA MET A 7 -16.01 21.48 -6.13
C MET A 7 -16.01 22.91 -5.58
N CYS A 8 -15.74 23.12 -4.30
CA CYS A 8 -15.69 24.47 -3.71
C CYS A 8 -14.53 25.32 -4.26
N PHE A 9 -13.37 24.72 -4.51
CA PHE A 9 -12.22 25.43 -5.07
C PHE A 9 -12.48 25.90 -6.51
N ASN A 10 -13.11 25.05 -7.34
CA ASN A 10 -13.47 25.39 -8.71
C ASN A 10 -14.50 26.54 -8.79
N ALA A 11 -15.51 26.53 -7.91
CA ALA A 11 -16.51 27.59 -7.88
C ALA A 11 -15.91 28.96 -7.51
N HIS A 12 -14.95 28.99 -6.59
CA HIS A 12 -14.29 30.23 -6.17
C HIS A 12 -13.36 30.78 -7.27
N LEU A 13 -12.58 29.91 -7.92
CA LEU A 13 -11.69 30.27 -9.02
C LEU A 13 -12.47 30.88 -10.20
N ILE A 14 -13.59 30.27 -10.60
CA ILE A 14 -14.46 30.77 -11.68
C ILE A 14 -15.02 32.15 -11.33
N LYS A 15 -15.40 32.38 -10.06
CA LYS A 15 -15.91 33.68 -9.59
C LYS A 15 -14.84 34.77 -9.64
N THR A 16 -13.61 34.44 -9.24
CA THR A 16 -12.46 35.36 -9.28
C THR A 16 -12.08 35.72 -10.72
N ILE A 17 -12.05 34.74 -11.64
CA ILE A 17 -11.80 34.97 -13.06
C ILE A 17 -12.88 35.90 -13.66
N LYS A 18 -14.16 35.66 -13.35
CA LYS A 18 -15.27 36.51 -13.81
C LYS A 18 -15.17 37.94 -13.27
N GLN A 19 -14.78 38.13 -12.00
CA GLN A 19 -14.54 39.46 -11.44
C GLN A 19 -13.38 40.17 -12.12
N TYR A 20 -12.28 39.49 -12.39
CA TYR A 20 -11.11 40.07 -13.04
C TYR A 20 -11.39 40.50 -14.50
N LEU A 21 -12.17 39.70 -15.23
CA LEU A 21 -12.66 40.03 -16.58
C LEU A 21 -13.67 41.18 -16.59
N SER A 22 -14.39 41.42 -15.49
CA SER A 22 -15.34 42.53 -15.35
C SER A 22 -14.63 43.88 -15.14
N ILE A 23 -13.58 43.89 -14.32
CA ILE A 23 -12.81 45.11 -13.99
C ILE A 23 -12.08 45.65 -15.23
N THR A 24 -11.56 44.77 -16.09
CA THR A 24 -10.83 45.16 -17.31
C THR A 24 -11.71 45.83 -18.37
N LYS A 25 -13.02 45.61 -18.38
CA LYS A 25 -13.94 46.26 -19.34
C LYS A 25 -14.23 47.73 -19.03
N LYS A 26 -14.09 48.20 -17.78
CA LYS A 26 -14.44 49.58 -17.39
C LYS A 26 -13.30 50.59 -17.49
N GLY A 27 -12.06 50.16 -17.74
CA GLY A 27 -10.87 51.02 -17.79
C GLY A 27 -10.12 51.05 -19.13
N ALA A 28 -10.71 50.59 -20.23
CA ALA A 28 -10.03 50.42 -21.51
C ALA A 28 -9.82 51.74 -22.29
N GLY A 29 -9.19 52.73 -21.68
CA GLY A 29 -8.50 53.80 -22.40
C GLY A 29 -7.16 53.27 -22.91
N LYS A 30 -7.06 53.01 -24.22
CA LYS A 30 -5.81 52.67 -24.96
C LYS A 30 -4.83 51.71 -24.26
N MET A 31 -5.30 50.56 -23.76
CA MET A 31 -4.40 49.43 -23.55
C MET A 31 -4.24 48.63 -24.84
N ASN A 32 -2.98 48.38 -25.22
CA ASN A 32 -2.59 47.67 -26.43
C ASN A 32 -3.15 46.23 -26.41
N ARG A 33 -4.04 45.89 -27.35
CA ARG A 33 -4.77 44.61 -27.40
C ARG A 33 -3.86 43.36 -27.34
N SER A 34 -2.57 43.50 -27.67
CA SER A 34 -1.59 42.42 -27.59
C SER A 34 -1.23 41.99 -26.15
N ALA A 35 -1.33 42.89 -25.16
CA ALA A 35 -0.99 42.58 -23.76
C ALA A 35 -2.09 41.77 -23.05
N VAL A 36 -3.35 42.05 -23.36
CA VAL A 36 -4.52 41.34 -22.77
C VAL A 36 -4.60 39.89 -23.27
N ASN A 37 -4.29 39.64 -24.54
CA ASN A 37 -4.25 38.28 -25.08
C ASN A 37 -3.13 37.43 -24.46
N ARG A 38 -1.97 38.01 -24.15
CA ARG A 38 -0.85 37.26 -23.54
C ARG A 38 -1.14 36.84 -22.08
N LEU A 39 -1.88 37.64 -21.32
CA LEU A 39 -2.23 37.34 -19.94
C LEU A 39 -3.27 36.21 -19.82
N GLY A 40 -4.22 36.14 -20.76
CA GLY A 40 -5.23 35.06 -20.82
C GLY A 40 -4.65 33.67 -21.12
N TRP A 41 -3.57 33.61 -21.93
CA TRP A 41 -2.86 32.37 -22.21
C TRP A 41 -2.05 31.85 -21.01
N PHE A 42 -1.45 32.74 -20.22
CA PHE A 42 -0.73 32.36 -19.00
C PHE A 42 -1.65 31.70 -17.94
N PHE A 43 -2.88 32.21 -17.76
CA PHE A 43 -3.83 31.60 -16.83
C PHE A 43 -4.40 30.26 -17.30
N SER A 44 -4.52 30.03 -18.62
CA SER A 44 -5.03 28.76 -19.15
C SER A 44 -4.03 27.60 -19.01
N ILE A 45 -2.73 27.87 -19.08
CA ILE A 45 -1.69 26.85 -18.90
C ILE A 45 -1.55 26.45 -17.43
N VAL A 46 -1.72 27.39 -16.49
CA VAL A 46 -1.65 27.11 -15.05
C VAL A 46 -2.87 26.32 -14.55
N SER A 47 -4.05 26.47 -15.18
CA SER A 47 -5.24 25.67 -14.83
C SER A 47 -5.24 24.24 -15.37
N LEU A 48 -4.37 23.90 -16.34
CA LEU A 48 -4.29 22.55 -16.90
C LEU A 48 -3.30 21.64 -16.14
N ALA A 49 -2.45 22.21 -15.28
CA ALA A 49 -1.54 21.46 -14.39
C ALA A 49 -2.22 21.04 -13.07
N LEU A 50 -3.55 21.17 -12.97
CA LEU A 50 -4.30 20.83 -11.78
C LEU A 50 -4.49 19.31 -11.67
N VAL A 51 -3.44 18.66 -11.16
CA VAL A 51 -3.50 17.56 -10.20
C VAL A 51 -4.42 16.41 -10.60
N ALA A 52 -3.91 15.51 -11.43
CA ALA A 52 -4.35 14.12 -11.41
C ALA A 52 -3.87 13.48 -10.10
N ASN A 53 -4.52 13.81 -8.98
CA ASN A 53 -4.43 12.97 -7.79
C ASN A 53 -5.19 11.70 -8.14
N ILE A 54 -4.46 10.63 -8.44
CA ILE A 54 -5.04 9.29 -8.47
C ILE A 54 -5.49 9.06 -7.02
N ALA A 55 -6.80 9.06 -6.80
CA ALA A 55 -7.33 8.69 -5.51
C ALA A 55 -6.92 7.23 -5.27
N SER A 56 -6.09 6.98 -4.26
CA SER A 56 -5.84 5.61 -3.81
C SER A 56 -7.14 5.06 -3.25
N ALA A 57 -7.56 3.90 -3.76
CA ALA A 57 -8.64 3.13 -3.16
C ALA A 57 -8.06 2.27 -2.04
N SER A 58 -8.84 1.99 -1.00
CA SER A 58 -8.39 1.11 0.06
C SER A 58 -8.41 -0.34 -0.38
N VAL A 59 -7.41 -1.09 0.07
CA VAL A 59 -7.36 -2.55 -0.04
C VAL A 59 -8.29 -3.12 1.02
N ILE A 60 -9.35 -3.78 0.56
CA ILE A 60 -10.27 -4.53 1.41
C ILE A 60 -10.21 -5.99 1.00
N THR A 61 -9.84 -6.86 1.94
CA THR A 61 -9.82 -8.32 1.75
C THR A 61 -10.24 -9.00 3.05
N ASN A 62 -10.48 -10.31 3.01
CA ASN A 62 -10.75 -11.09 4.20
C ASN A 62 -9.71 -12.20 4.34
N ILE A 63 -9.27 -12.45 5.57
CA ILE A 63 -8.50 -13.63 5.94
C ILE A 63 -9.41 -14.60 6.69
N HIS A 64 -9.40 -15.87 6.31
CA HIS A 64 -10.26 -16.92 6.88
C HIS A 64 -9.53 -17.72 7.94
N GLU A 65 -8.23 -17.89 7.76
CA GLU A 65 -7.40 -18.66 8.66
C GLU A 65 -5.99 -18.08 8.65
N PHE A 66 -5.39 -17.98 9.82
CA PHE A 66 -3.96 -17.75 9.99
C PHE A 66 -3.41 -18.86 10.87
N SER A 67 -2.32 -19.51 10.43
CA SER A 67 -1.73 -20.62 11.16
C SER A 67 -0.21 -20.49 11.21
N VAL A 68 0.33 -20.89 12.35
CA VAL A 68 1.75 -21.06 12.61
C VAL A 68 1.90 -22.47 13.17
N SER A 69 2.05 -23.45 12.28
CA SER A 69 1.96 -24.87 12.60
C SER A 69 3.22 -25.38 13.30
N PRO A 70 3.10 -26.23 14.34
CA PRO A 70 1.86 -26.77 14.92
C PRO A 70 1.35 -25.99 16.14
N VAL A 71 1.74 -24.72 16.28
CA VAL A 71 1.72 -23.99 17.56
C VAL A 71 0.46 -23.13 17.72
N PHE A 72 -0.07 -22.61 16.62
CA PHE A 72 -1.15 -21.63 16.65
C PHE A 72 -2.00 -21.74 15.38
N THR A 73 -3.31 -21.64 15.56
CA THR A 73 -4.27 -21.51 14.45
C THR A 73 -5.41 -20.63 14.91
N ASP A 74 -5.73 -19.65 14.08
CA ASP A 74 -6.86 -18.75 14.24
C ASP A 74 -7.74 -18.82 13.00
N ASN A 75 -9.00 -19.15 13.21
CA ASN A 75 -10.01 -19.27 12.17
C ASN A 75 -11.02 -18.12 12.22
N PHE A 76 -10.75 -17.09 13.03
CA PHE A 76 -11.52 -15.84 13.09
C PHE A 76 -13.03 -16.06 13.24
N SER A 77 -13.39 -17.04 14.08
CA SER A 77 -14.77 -17.55 14.23
C SER A 77 -15.40 -17.24 15.58
N ASP A 78 -14.64 -16.67 16.52
CA ASP A 78 -15.11 -16.36 17.87
C ASP A 78 -15.71 -14.95 18.00
N GLY A 79 -15.54 -14.10 16.99
CA GLY A 79 -16.08 -12.76 16.91
C GLY A 79 -15.28 -11.73 17.73
N ASN A 80 -14.06 -12.08 18.14
CA ASN A 80 -13.13 -11.21 18.84
C ASN A 80 -11.94 -10.91 17.94
N PRO A 81 -12.01 -9.87 17.09
CA PRO A 81 -10.91 -9.55 16.20
C PRO A 81 -9.63 -9.18 16.99
N PRO A 82 -8.47 -9.16 16.31
CA PRO A 82 -7.21 -8.73 16.92
C PRO A 82 -7.37 -7.40 17.66
N PRO A 83 -6.77 -7.25 18.87
CA PRO A 83 -5.60 -7.98 19.38
C PRO A 83 -5.87 -9.33 20.04
N SER A 84 -7.14 -9.73 20.19
CA SER A 84 -7.49 -11.06 20.71
C SER A 84 -6.97 -12.16 19.80
N ALA A 85 -6.53 -13.27 20.37
CA ALA A 85 -6.07 -14.45 19.65
C ALA A 85 -6.43 -15.71 20.45
N PRO A 86 -6.59 -16.87 19.81
CA PRO A 86 -6.67 -18.16 20.49
C PRO A 86 -5.43 -18.46 21.33
N ASP A 87 -5.56 -19.35 22.31
CA ASP A 87 -4.40 -19.87 23.04
C ASP A 87 -3.49 -20.69 22.10
N LEU A 88 -2.19 -20.67 22.36
CA LEU A 88 -1.21 -21.57 21.75
C LEU A 88 -1.57 -23.03 22.06
N VAL A 89 -1.18 -23.92 21.16
CA VAL A 89 -1.21 -25.37 21.39
C VAL A 89 -0.36 -25.68 22.62
N GLY A 90 -1.01 -26.13 23.70
CA GLY A 90 -0.38 -26.29 25.02
C GLY A 90 -0.92 -25.34 26.10
N GLY A 91 -1.82 -24.41 25.76
CA GLY A 91 -2.57 -23.58 26.71
C GLY A 91 -1.87 -22.28 27.14
N GLY A 92 -0.83 -21.85 26.42
CA GLY A 92 -0.24 -20.53 26.64
C GLY A 92 -1.07 -19.44 25.96
N ALA A 93 -1.28 -18.31 26.61
CA ALA A 93 -1.99 -17.20 25.98
C ALA A 93 -1.19 -16.65 24.78
N ALA A 94 -1.88 -16.40 23.67
CA ALA A 94 -1.36 -15.64 22.54
C ALA A 94 -2.09 -14.31 22.41
N SER A 95 -1.48 -13.37 21.69
CA SER A 95 -2.15 -12.14 21.28
C SER A 95 -1.52 -11.61 20.01
N TYR A 96 -2.30 -10.85 19.25
CA TYR A 96 -1.75 -10.06 18.16
C TYR A 96 -1.39 -8.67 18.62
N PHE A 97 -0.33 -8.12 18.03
CA PHE A 97 -0.08 -6.71 17.98
C PHE A 97 -0.75 -6.11 16.73
N ALA A 98 -1.74 -5.25 16.94
CA ALA A 98 -2.51 -4.58 15.88
C ALA A 98 -2.55 -3.06 16.13
N PRO A 99 -1.57 -2.28 15.63
CA PRO A 99 -1.39 -0.86 16.01
C PRO A 99 -2.61 0.02 15.80
N ALA A 100 -3.34 -0.20 14.70
CA ALA A 100 -4.52 0.58 14.35
C ALA A 100 -5.83 -0.07 14.84
N GLY A 101 -5.73 -1.25 15.44
CA GLY A 101 -6.86 -2.07 15.90
C GLY A 101 -7.76 -2.57 14.77
N PHE A 102 -8.80 -3.29 15.19
CA PHE A 102 -9.88 -3.76 14.32
C PHE A 102 -11.23 -3.32 14.90
N PRO A 103 -12.15 -2.82 14.06
CA PRO A 103 -13.45 -2.39 14.54
C PRO A 103 -14.31 -3.57 15.01
N SER A 104 -15.29 -3.29 15.87
CA SER A 104 -16.28 -4.29 16.27
C SER A 104 -17.01 -4.83 15.03
N GLY A 105 -17.09 -6.16 14.92
CA GLY A 105 -17.66 -6.83 13.74
C GLY A 105 -16.71 -6.97 12.55
N ALA A 106 -15.42 -6.60 12.69
CA ALA A 106 -14.40 -6.93 11.68
C ALA A 106 -14.26 -8.45 11.48
N GLU A 107 -14.51 -9.22 12.53
CA GLU A 107 -14.75 -10.65 12.42
C GLU A 107 -16.22 -10.96 12.23
N SER A 108 -16.51 -11.65 11.14
CA SER A 108 -17.85 -12.12 10.84
C SER A 108 -17.82 -13.31 9.88
N GLY A 109 -18.62 -14.33 10.16
CA GLY A 109 -18.77 -15.48 9.26
C GLY A 109 -17.51 -16.35 9.13
N GLY A 110 -16.65 -16.39 10.14
CA GLY A 110 -15.40 -17.16 10.12
C GLY A 110 -14.29 -16.48 9.30
N LYS A 111 -14.32 -15.15 9.23
CA LYS A 111 -13.32 -14.35 8.52
C LYS A 111 -13.06 -13.05 9.27
N LEU A 112 -11.83 -12.56 9.19
CA LEU A 112 -11.43 -11.23 9.61
C LEU A 112 -11.26 -10.33 8.38
N GLN A 113 -11.96 -9.20 8.35
CA GLN A 113 -11.81 -8.18 7.32
C GLN A 113 -10.56 -7.33 7.60
N LEU A 114 -9.71 -7.23 6.58
CA LEU A 114 -8.59 -6.29 6.51
C LEU A 114 -9.01 -5.08 5.66
N ASP A 115 -8.75 -3.87 6.15
CA ASP A 115 -8.99 -2.61 5.45
C ASP A 115 -7.81 -1.66 5.65
N SER A 116 -7.03 -1.43 4.58
CA SER A 116 -5.90 -0.49 4.61
C SER A 116 -6.32 0.93 5.01
N SER A 117 -7.59 1.30 4.82
CA SER A 117 -8.12 2.60 5.23
C SER A 117 -8.11 2.79 6.75
N LEU A 118 -8.14 1.71 7.51
CA LEU A 118 -8.01 1.69 8.97
C LEU A 118 -6.55 1.58 9.42
N GLY A 119 -5.64 1.27 8.49
CA GLY A 119 -4.22 1.10 8.75
C GLY A 119 -3.47 2.34 9.22
N GLY A 120 -2.28 2.11 9.78
CA GLY A 120 -1.32 3.14 10.15
C GLY A 120 -0.32 3.44 9.03
N PRO A 121 0.49 4.51 9.17
CA PRO A 121 1.62 4.73 8.28
C PRO A 121 2.63 3.60 8.43
N TYR A 122 3.10 3.07 7.30
CA TYR A 122 4.19 2.10 7.19
C TYR A 122 5.19 2.60 6.15
N VAL A 123 6.45 2.25 6.29
CA VAL A 123 7.50 2.62 5.33
C VAL A 123 8.24 1.34 4.99
N ASN A 124 8.34 1.02 3.70
CA ASN A 124 9.08 -0.16 3.23
C ASN A 124 10.60 0.09 3.28
N ALA A 125 11.41 -0.93 2.97
CA ALA A 125 12.87 -0.82 3.06
C ALA A 125 13.49 0.29 2.19
N ILE A 126 12.89 0.64 1.05
CA ILE A 126 13.36 1.71 0.16
C ILE A 126 12.83 3.10 0.52
N GLY A 127 12.02 3.21 1.58
CA GLY A 127 11.50 4.49 2.07
C GLY A 127 10.15 4.90 1.48
N ASP A 128 9.47 4.04 0.72
CA ASP A 128 8.14 4.34 0.21
C ASP A 128 7.10 4.23 1.32
N SER A 129 6.31 5.29 1.45
CA SER A 129 5.18 5.35 2.37
C SER A 129 4.03 4.47 1.90
N ARG A 130 3.49 3.70 2.83
CA ARG A 130 2.27 2.91 2.70
C ARG A 130 1.33 3.23 3.85
N LYS A 131 0.06 2.89 3.65
CA LYS A 131 -0.90 2.83 4.74
C LYS A 131 -1.34 1.39 4.84
N SER A 132 -1.14 0.81 6.01
CA SER A 132 -1.24 -0.64 6.13
C SER A 132 -1.82 -1.03 7.48
N GLN A 133 -2.75 -1.96 7.42
CA GLN A 133 -3.31 -2.61 8.60
C GLN A 133 -2.63 -3.96 8.73
N PHE A 134 -2.06 -4.22 9.91
CA PHE A 134 -1.33 -5.44 10.23
C PHE A 134 -1.89 -6.05 11.51
N ALA A 135 -1.77 -7.37 11.61
CA ALA A 135 -1.81 -8.08 12.88
C ALA A 135 -0.56 -8.96 12.96
N THR A 136 0.33 -8.63 13.91
CA THR A 136 1.56 -9.37 14.16
C THR A 136 1.35 -10.36 15.31
N LEU A 137 1.65 -11.62 15.09
CA LEU A 137 1.82 -12.60 16.15
C LEU A 137 3.30 -12.65 16.55
N SER A 138 3.62 -12.13 17.74
CA SER A 138 4.98 -12.13 18.28
C SER A 138 5.26 -13.42 19.03
N LEU A 139 5.88 -14.39 18.35
CA LEU A 139 6.25 -15.69 18.90
C LEU A 139 7.69 -16.03 18.49
N ASN A 140 8.49 -16.55 19.42
CA ASN A 140 9.81 -17.09 19.08
C ASN A 140 9.64 -18.45 18.36
N LEU A 141 9.45 -18.41 17.05
CA LEU A 141 9.04 -19.59 16.26
C LEU A 141 10.06 -20.74 16.32
N LEU A 142 11.35 -20.41 16.38
CA LEU A 142 12.42 -21.40 16.49
C LEU A 142 12.30 -22.26 17.75
N SER A 143 11.93 -21.64 18.86
CA SER A 143 11.83 -22.34 20.15
C SER A 143 10.60 -23.26 20.23
N LEU A 144 9.65 -23.07 19.33
CA LEU A 144 8.36 -23.76 19.33
C LEU A 144 8.28 -24.87 18.26
N GLY A 145 9.35 -25.10 17.49
CA GLY A 145 9.39 -26.15 16.47
C GLY A 145 8.42 -25.90 15.32
N VAL A 146 8.23 -24.63 14.95
CA VAL A 146 7.37 -24.23 13.83
C VAL A 146 7.93 -24.79 12.53
N THR A 147 7.05 -25.41 11.73
CA THR A 147 7.38 -25.94 10.40
C THR A 147 6.78 -25.09 9.30
N ASP A 148 5.60 -24.51 9.54
CA ASP A 148 4.83 -23.82 8.50
C ASP A 148 4.14 -22.57 9.05
N ILE A 149 4.04 -21.55 8.21
CA ILE A 149 3.23 -20.36 8.45
C ILE A 149 2.31 -20.19 7.25
N SER A 150 1.01 -20.09 7.48
CA SER A 150 0.05 -20.00 6.39
C SER A 150 -1.10 -19.03 6.67
N GLY A 151 -1.70 -18.55 5.59
CA GLY A 151 -2.86 -17.67 5.62
C GLY A 151 -3.76 -17.93 4.43
N LYS A 152 -5.07 -18.03 4.67
CA LYS A 152 -6.10 -18.20 3.64
C LYS A 152 -6.84 -16.88 3.43
N PHE A 153 -6.82 -16.35 2.22
CA PHE A 153 -7.39 -15.06 1.89
C PHE A 153 -8.48 -15.18 0.82
N ASP A 154 -9.48 -14.31 0.87
CA ASP A 154 -10.30 -14.02 -0.30
C ASP A 154 -9.38 -13.54 -1.44
N LEU A 155 -9.57 -14.09 -2.64
CA LEU A 155 -8.77 -13.73 -3.80
C LEU A 155 -9.41 -12.54 -4.53
N VAL A 156 -8.96 -11.34 -4.19
CA VAL A 156 -9.46 -10.08 -4.73
C VAL A 156 -8.31 -9.30 -5.34
N ALA A 157 -8.51 -8.66 -6.49
CA ALA A 157 -7.47 -7.82 -7.08
C ALA A 157 -7.23 -6.56 -6.22
N PRO A 158 -5.99 -6.28 -5.77
CA PRO A 158 -5.70 -5.00 -5.13
C PRO A 158 -6.01 -3.84 -6.11
N PRO A 159 -6.68 -2.78 -5.64
CA PRO A 159 -7.38 -1.85 -6.54
C PRO A 159 -6.45 -0.87 -7.26
N ALA A 160 -5.30 -0.50 -6.68
CA ALA A 160 -4.35 0.41 -7.27
C ALA A 160 -2.92 -0.15 -7.29
N ARG A 161 -2.08 0.46 -8.13
CA ARG A 161 -0.67 0.10 -8.24
C ARG A 161 0.07 0.32 -6.93
N GLY A 162 0.88 -0.66 -6.56
CA GLY A 162 1.61 -0.70 -5.30
C GLY A 162 0.81 -1.30 -4.15
N ASP A 163 -0.48 -1.55 -4.32
CA ASP A 163 -1.34 -2.15 -3.30
C ASP A 163 -1.08 -3.66 -3.18
N ALA A 164 -1.18 -4.18 -1.96
CA ALA A 164 -0.97 -5.58 -1.65
C ALA A 164 -1.74 -6.06 -0.42
N TYR A 165 -1.90 -7.37 -0.31
CA TYR A 165 -2.23 -8.06 0.94
C TYR A 165 -1.53 -9.41 0.97
N GLY A 166 -1.32 -9.96 2.16
CA GLY A 166 -0.71 -11.28 2.32
C GLY A 166 -0.10 -11.52 3.69
N LEU A 167 0.96 -12.33 3.70
CA LEU A 167 1.74 -12.70 4.87
C LEU A 167 3.08 -11.97 4.88
N TYR A 168 3.61 -11.77 6.09
CA TYR A 168 4.98 -11.32 6.27
C TYR A 168 5.60 -12.03 7.46
N MET A 169 6.92 -12.08 7.44
CA MET A 169 7.72 -12.53 8.56
C MET A 169 8.81 -11.50 8.86
N LEU A 170 9.05 -11.22 10.14
CA LEU A 170 10.05 -10.26 10.61
C LEU A 170 11.17 -10.94 11.39
N GLY A 171 12.34 -10.30 11.36
CA GLY A 171 13.38 -10.55 12.35
C GLY A 171 14.50 -11.47 11.89
N PHE A 172 14.65 -11.71 10.59
CA PHE A 172 15.73 -12.55 10.07
C PHE A 172 17.07 -11.80 9.98
N GLY A 173 18.18 -12.50 10.22
CA GLY A 173 19.53 -11.97 10.10
C GLY A 173 20.07 -11.26 11.36
N PRO A 174 21.34 -10.81 11.34
CA PRO A 174 22.08 -10.39 12.55
C PRO A 174 21.55 -9.15 13.28
N SER A 175 20.56 -8.44 12.71
CA SER A 175 20.01 -7.20 13.26
C SER A 175 18.47 -7.12 13.25
N ALA A 176 17.75 -8.22 12.99
CA ALA A 176 16.28 -8.22 12.87
C ALA A 176 15.74 -7.12 11.93
N SER A 177 16.45 -6.90 10.82
CA SER A 177 16.23 -5.80 9.87
C SER A 177 15.79 -6.29 8.49
N LEU A 178 15.50 -7.58 8.40
CA LEU A 178 14.96 -8.22 7.22
C LEU A 178 13.49 -8.55 7.46
N GLU A 179 12.69 -8.31 6.44
CA GLU A 179 11.29 -8.66 6.36
C GLU A 179 11.08 -9.45 5.06
N LEU A 180 10.41 -10.60 5.17
CA LEU A 180 10.04 -11.39 4.01
C LEU A 180 8.53 -11.28 3.83
N ASP A 181 8.12 -10.74 2.69
CA ASP A 181 6.73 -10.62 2.35
C ASP A 181 6.33 -11.63 1.29
N PHE A 182 5.16 -12.21 1.47
CA PHE A 182 4.52 -13.07 0.48
C PHE A 182 3.08 -12.61 0.28
N MET A 183 2.84 -12.02 -0.88
CA MET A 183 1.66 -11.18 -1.09
C MET A 183 1.04 -11.36 -2.46
N VAL A 184 -0.27 -11.07 -2.55
CA VAL A 184 -0.92 -10.73 -3.81
C VAL A 184 -0.71 -9.22 -4.01
N TRP A 185 -0.07 -8.85 -5.12
CA TRP A 185 0.40 -7.49 -5.37
C TRP A 185 -0.08 -6.98 -6.73
N HIS A 186 -0.49 -5.72 -6.77
CA HIS A 186 -0.70 -4.97 -7.99
C HIS A 186 0.55 -4.18 -8.33
N GLY A 187 1.31 -4.69 -9.30
CA GLY A 187 2.56 -4.11 -9.77
C GLY A 187 2.43 -2.67 -10.27
N PHE A 188 3.53 -1.92 -10.19
CA PHE A 188 3.57 -0.56 -10.76
C PHE A 188 3.48 -0.53 -12.29
N ASP A 189 3.71 -1.68 -12.93
CA ASP A 189 3.49 -1.96 -14.34
C ASP A 189 2.04 -2.37 -14.66
N ASP A 190 1.13 -2.29 -13.68
CA ASP A 190 -0.29 -2.70 -13.78
C ASP A 190 -0.49 -4.23 -13.78
N ALA A 191 0.55 -5.03 -13.53
CA ALA A 191 0.45 -6.49 -13.49
C ALA A 191 0.01 -7.00 -12.12
N LEU A 192 -1.03 -7.83 -12.07
CA LEU A 192 -1.44 -8.53 -10.86
C LEU A 192 -0.63 -9.82 -10.70
N SER A 193 0.07 -9.96 -9.57
CA SER A 193 0.99 -11.06 -9.35
C SER A 193 1.02 -11.53 -7.90
N ILE A 194 1.37 -12.80 -7.72
CA ILE A 194 1.78 -13.36 -6.44
C ILE A 194 3.28 -13.08 -6.34
N PHE A 195 3.69 -12.45 -5.26
CA PHE A 195 5.01 -11.87 -5.14
C PHE A 195 5.67 -12.26 -3.81
N LEU A 196 6.88 -12.82 -3.91
CA LEU A 196 7.73 -13.17 -2.79
C LEU A 196 8.97 -12.26 -2.81
N VAL A 197 9.16 -11.47 -1.76
CA VAL A 197 10.14 -10.38 -1.78
C VAL A 197 10.82 -10.20 -0.42
N LEU A 198 12.14 -10.04 -0.46
CA LEU A 198 12.95 -9.74 0.72
C LEU A 198 13.18 -8.23 0.83
N GLN A 199 12.77 -7.64 1.93
CA GLN A 199 13.08 -6.28 2.30
C GLN A 199 14.28 -6.25 3.25
N ASP A 200 15.29 -5.44 2.94
CA ASP A 200 16.43 -5.18 3.81
C ASP A 200 16.44 -3.69 4.19
N PHE A 201 16.05 -3.41 5.43
CA PHE A 201 15.95 -2.06 5.98
C PHE A 201 17.30 -1.43 6.30
N VAL A 202 18.38 -2.22 6.42
CA VAL A 202 19.74 -1.70 6.63
C VAL A 202 20.36 -1.28 5.31
N SER A 203 20.21 -2.12 4.28
CA SER A 203 20.74 -1.83 2.93
C SER A 203 19.82 -0.92 2.12
N HIS A 204 18.60 -0.65 2.60
CA HIS A 204 17.54 0.04 1.88
C HIS A 204 17.23 -0.59 0.53
N THR A 205 16.99 -1.90 0.52
CA THR A 205 16.71 -2.65 -0.71
C THR A 205 15.46 -3.50 -0.59
N ILE A 206 14.79 -3.68 -1.72
CA ILE A 206 13.72 -4.65 -1.93
C ILE A 206 14.21 -5.59 -3.02
N THR A 207 14.38 -6.86 -2.68
CA THR A 207 14.92 -7.89 -3.57
C THR A 207 13.80 -8.88 -3.93
N PRO A 208 13.28 -8.83 -5.18
CA PRO A 208 12.35 -9.84 -5.66
C PRO A 208 13.01 -11.21 -5.65
N ILE A 209 12.38 -12.18 -4.98
CA ILE A 209 12.83 -13.57 -4.99
C ILE A 209 12.16 -14.31 -6.14
N ALA A 210 10.82 -14.19 -6.21
CA ALA A 210 10.02 -14.82 -7.22
C ALA A 210 8.66 -14.12 -7.42
N GLN A 211 8.09 -14.32 -8.60
CA GLN A 211 6.83 -13.73 -9.02
C GLN A 211 6.08 -14.72 -9.94
N ALA A 212 4.76 -14.80 -9.78
CA ALA A 212 3.88 -15.54 -10.68
C ALA A 212 2.63 -14.71 -11.01
N PRO A 213 2.03 -14.86 -12.20
CA PRO A 213 0.74 -14.24 -12.49
C PRO A 213 -0.36 -14.79 -11.58
N VAL A 214 -1.32 -13.94 -11.18
CA VAL A 214 -2.50 -14.37 -10.39
C VAL A 214 -3.62 -14.81 -11.32
N ASP A 215 -4.24 -15.94 -11.01
CA ASP A 215 -5.50 -16.38 -11.62
C ASP A 215 -6.70 -16.04 -10.71
N PHE A 216 -7.46 -15.00 -11.05
CA PHE A 216 -8.68 -14.60 -10.34
C PHE A 216 -9.92 -15.44 -10.69
N GLY A 217 -9.75 -16.58 -11.40
CA GLY A 217 -10.80 -17.57 -11.62
C GLY A 217 -11.21 -18.35 -10.36
N PHE A 218 -10.46 -18.20 -9.27
CA PHE A 218 -10.69 -18.86 -7.98
C PHE A 218 -11.23 -17.89 -6.93
N ALA A 219 -11.83 -18.45 -5.88
CA ALA A 219 -12.45 -17.66 -4.82
C ALA A 219 -11.43 -17.17 -3.78
N GLU A 220 -10.44 -18.01 -3.51
CA GLU A 220 -9.54 -17.88 -2.38
C GLU A 220 -8.12 -18.32 -2.76
N ILE A 221 -7.16 -17.86 -1.98
CA ILE A 221 -5.75 -18.24 -2.09
C ILE A 221 -5.19 -18.56 -0.70
N ALA A 222 -4.52 -19.71 -0.58
CA ALA A 222 -3.67 -20.03 0.55
C ALA A 222 -2.23 -19.64 0.20
N LEU A 223 -1.61 -18.83 1.06
CA LEU A 223 -0.19 -18.52 1.03
C LEU A 223 0.49 -19.26 2.17
N GLU A 224 1.67 -19.84 1.92
CA GLU A 224 2.39 -20.65 2.91
C GLU A 224 3.90 -20.42 2.82
N PHE A 225 4.54 -20.30 3.99
CA PHE A 225 5.97 -20.46 4.19
C PHE A 225 6.25 -21.80 4.87
N ASP A 226 6.97 -22.70 4.19
CA ASP A 226 7.64 -23.84 4.84
C ASP A 226 9.00 -23.34 5.35
N VAL A 227 9.26 -23.52 6.64
CA VAL A 227 10.48 -23.07 7.33
C VAL A 227 11.37 -24.22 7.80
N THR A 228 11.10 -25.46 7.36
CA THR A 228 11.77 -26.67 7.84
C THR A 228 13.22 -26.79 7.35
N ASN A 229 13.50 -26.40 6.11
CA ASN A 229 14.82 -26.52 5.46
C ASN A 229 15.14 -25.26 4.63
N GLY A 230 15.15 -24.11 5.29
CA GLY A 230 15.11 -22.80 4.64
C GLY A 230 13.68 -22.29 4.55
N ILE A 231 13.48 -21.15 3.88
CA ILE A 231 12.16 -20.54 3.74
C ILE A 231 11.66 -20.72 2.31
N ILE A 232 10.60 -21.50 2.14
CA ILE A 232 9.98 -21.79 0.84
C ILE A 232 8.60 -21.15 0.82
N GLY A 233 8.37 -20.22 -0.11
CA GLY A 233 7.05 -19.65 -0.36
C GLY A 233 6.27 -20.51 -1.36
N SER A 234 5.08 -20.97 -0.99
CA SER A 234 4.18 -21.72 -1.85
C SER A 234 2.74 -21.22 -1.77
N TYR A 235 1.98 -21.38 -2.84
CA TYR A 235 0.57 -20.97 -2.86
C TYR A 235 -0.33 -22.05 -3.46
N THR A 236 -1.59 -22.04 -3.02
CA THR A 236 -2.64 -22.92 -3.55
C THR A 236 -3.92 -22.12 -3.76
N TYR A 237 -4.53 -22.22 -4.94
CA TYR A 237 -5.87 -21.69 -5.16
C TYR A 237 -6.94 -22.60 -4.58
N LEU A 238 -7.95 -22.01 -3.95
CA LEU A 238 -9.05 -22.72 -3.31
C LEU A 238 -10.39 -22.38 -3.98
N ASP A 239 -11.35 -23.29 -3.88
CA ASP A 239 -12.74 -23.03 -4.27
C ASP A 239 -13.48 -22.18 -3.22
N ASN A 240 -14.78 -21.91 -3.45
CA ASN A 240 -15.62 -21.13 -2.53
C ASN A 240 -15.85 -21.80 -1.15
N ASN A 241 -15.35 -23.01 -0.95
CA ASN A 241 -15.47 -23.76 0.31
C ASN A 241 -14.10 -23.95 0.98
N GLY A 242 -13.06 -23.24 0.52
CA GLY A 242 -11.69 -23.38 1.04
C GLY A 242 -11.02 -24.71 0.67
N VAL A 243 -11.55 -25.46 -0.30
CA VAL A 243 -10.97 -26.73 -0.75
C VAL A 243 -9.92 -26.45 -1.85
N PRO A 244 -8.72 -27.07 -1.80
CA PRO A 244 -7.74 -26.95 -2.86
C PRO A 244 -8.33 -27.28 -4.25
N ALA A 245 -8.37 -26.26 -5.11
CA ALA A 245 -8.81 -26.36 -6.49
C ALA A 245 -7.64 -26.45 -7.48
N SER A 246 -6.41 -26.32 -6.96
CA SER A 246 -5.15 -26.46 -7.68
C SER A 246 -4.14 -27.24 -6.82
N ALA A 247 -3.06 -27.72 -7.44
CA ALA A 247 -1.92 -28.23 -6.70
C ALA A 247 -1.12 -27.06 -6.10
N ALA A 248 -0.52 -27.29 -4.93
CA ALA A 248 0.40 -26.33 -4.34
C ALA A 248 1.55 -26.03 -5.31
N THR A 249 1.79 -24.74 -5.56
CA THR A 249 2.83 -24.25 -6.44
C THR A 249 3.92 -23.59 -5.61
N VAL A 250 5.13 -24.12 -5.68
CA VAL A 250 6.31 -23.48 -5.08
C VAL A 250 6.66 -22.25 -5.92
N LEU A 251 6.60 -21.08 -5.30
CA LEU A 251 6.94 -19.82 -5.96
C LEU A 251 8.44 -19.57 -5.94
N GLY A 252 9.07 -19.75 -4.78
CA GLY A 252 10.50 -19.53 -4.62
C GLY A 252 11.00 -19.96 -3.24
N SER A 253 12.33 -20.01 -3.10
CA SER A 253 12.98 -20.38 -1.85
C SER A 253 14.11 -19.42 -1.53
N ILE A 254 14.19 -19.01 -0.27
CA ILE A 254 15.41 -18.48 0.31
C ILE A 254 16.07 -19.65 1.03
N GLY A 255 17.30 -19.97 0.63
CA GLY A 255 18.07 -21.01 1.32
C GLY A 255 18.28 -20.66 2.80
N ASP A 256 18.96 -21.54 3.54
CA ASP A 256 19.30 -21.28 4.93
C ASP A 256 20.00 -19.93 5.08
N ILE A 257 19.32 -18.93 5.65
CA ILE A 257 19.98 -17.70 6.06
C ILE A 257 20.59 -18.00 7.44
N PRO A 258 21.92 -18.00 7.59
CA PRO A 258 22.55 -18.32 8.87
C PRO A 258 22.11 -17.33 9.95
N GLY A 259 21.65 -17.84 11.09
CA GLY A 259 21.20 -17.00 12.21
C GLY A 259 19.79 -16.44 12.08
N ILE A 260 18.93 -17.03 11.24
CA ILE A 260 17.48 -16.80 11.30
C ILE A 260 16.99 -17.10 12.71
N SER A 261 16.40 -16.11 13.36
CA SER A 261 15.34 -16.30 14.35
C SER A 261 14.10 -15.62 13.79
N VAL A 262 13.11 -16.36 13.29
CA VAL A 262 11.82 -15.72 13.00
C VAL A 262 11.30 -15.25 14.36
N VAL A 263 11.21 -13.93 14.54
CA VAL A 263 10.78 -13.36 15.82
C VAL A 263 9.29 -13.11 15.77
N GLU A 264 8.77 -12.75 14.60
CA GLU A 264 7.38 -12.37 14.43
C GLU A 264 6.89 -12.73 13.03
N THR A 265 5.59 -12.97 12.93
CA THR A 265 4.92 -13.22 11.66
C THR A 265 3.52 -12.66 11.72
N GLY A 266 2.91 -12.38 10.58
CA GLY A 266 1.56 -11.86 10.56
C GLY A 266 0.98 -11.78 9.18
N PHE A 267 -0.13 -11.06 9.10
CA PHE A 267 -0.84 -10.77 7.88
C PHE A 267 -1.15 -9.28 7.76
N PHE A 268 -1.34 -8.83 6.53
CA PHE A 268 -1.54 -7.41 6.25
C PHE A 268 -2.41 -7.13 5.03
N ALA A 269 -2.96 -5.93 5.00
CA ALA A 269 -3.44 -5.26 3.81
C ALA A 269 -2.82 -3.85 3.76
N GLY A 270 -2.19 -3.52 2.63
CA GLY A 270 -1.44 -2.28 2.46
C GLY A 270 -1.79 -1.59 1.15
N GLU A 271 -2.17 -0.33 1.24
CA GLU A 271 -2.28 0.55 0.08
C GLU A 271 -0.97 1.33 -0.08
N ALA A 272 -0.54 1.49 -1.33
CA ALA A 272 0.48 2.47 -1.62
C ALA A 272 -0.12 3.84 -1.32
N VAL A 273 0.48 4.58 -0.39
CA VAL A 273 0.14 5.99 -0.23
C VAL A 273 0.81 6.63 -1.39
N GLY A 274 0.07 6.72 -2.51
CA GLY A 274 0.52 7.23 -3.79
C GLY A 274 1.42 8.38 -3.47
N GLY A 275 2.73 8.11 -3.62
CA GLY A 275 3.73 9.06 -3.21
C GLY A 275 3.26 10.32 -3.89
N ALA A 276 3.05 11.38 -3.12
CA ALA A 276 3.23 12.66 -3.75
C ALA A 276 4.71 12.62 -4.16
N THR A 277 5.02 12.00 -5.33
CA THR A 277 5.90 12.62 -6.29
C THR A 277 5.33 14.01 -6.29
N VAL A 278 5.91 14.89 -5.47
CA VAL A 278 5.62 16.32 -5.49
C VAL A 278 5.66 16.58 -6.98
N PRO A 279 4.51 16.84 -7.63
CA PRO A 279 4.48 16.72 -9.06
C PRO A 279 5.60 17.63 -9.53
N GLU A 280 6.64 17.07 -10.14
CA GLU A 280 7.70 17.89 -10.71
C GLU A 280 7.12 19.02 -11.58
N PRO A 281 5.91 18.91 -12.19
CA PRO A 281 5.24 20.07 -12.77
C PRO A 281 5.09 21.28 -11.84
N MET A 282 4.92 21.16 -10.53
CA MET A 282 4.88 22.32 -9.64
C MET A 282 6.26 22.92 -9.40
N SER A 283 7.30 22.10 -9.24
CA SER A 283 8.68 22.57 -9.11
C SER A 283 9.17 23.23 -10.40
N ILE A 284 8.86 22.61 -11.55
CA ILE A 284 9.13 23.14 -12.90
C ILE A 284 8.27 24.36 -13.19
N ALA A 285 7.01 24.40 -12.77
CA ALA A 285 6.17 25.58 -12.90
C ALA A 285 6.66 26.73 -12.02
N LEU A 286 7.07 26.47 -10.77
CA LEU A 286 7.67 27.48 -9.90
C LEU A 286 8.98 28.00 -10.49
N PHE A 287 9.81 27.10 -10.99
CA PHE A 287 11.06 27.43 -11.66
C PHE A 287 10.80 28.26 -12.93
N GLY A 288 9.84 27.85 -13.76
CA GLY A 288 9.41 28.57 -14.96
C GLY A 288 8.83 29.94 -14.66
N ILE A 289 7.96 30.05 -13.64
CA ILE A 289 7.42 31.33 -13.15
C ILE A 289 8.56 32.21 -12.62
N GLY A 290 9.53 31.62 -11.90
CA GLY A 290 10.72 32.30 -11.42
C GLY A 290 11.56 32.91 -12.55
N ILE A 291 11.82 32.13 -13.62
CA ILE A 291 12.54 32.61 -14.81
C ILE A 291 11.77 33.73 -15.51
N VAL A 292 10.45 33.59 -15.69
CA VAL A 292 9.63 34.63 -16.31
C VAL A 292 9.64 35.91 -15.47
N ALA A 293 9.49 35.80 -14.15
CA ALA A 293 9.56 36.95 -13.24
C ALA A 293 10.94 37.65 -13.33
N LEU A 294 12.04 36.89 -13.27
CA LEU A 294 13.40 37.43 -13.43
C LEU A 294 13.59 38.14 -14.77
N SER A 295 13.06 37.57 -15.87
CA SER A 295 13.12 38.20 -17.19
C SER A 295 12.37 39.53 -17.26
N MET A 296 11.23 39.66 -16.56
CA MET A 296 10.48 40.91 -16.48
C MET A 296 11.18 41.98 -15.64
N PHE A 297 11.84 41.59 -14.54
CA PHE A 297 12.61 42.52 -13.70
C PHE A 297 13.91 42.98 -14.37
N SER A 298 14.57 42.12 -15.16
CA SER A 298 15.81 42.49 -15.87
C SER A 298 15.65 43.64 -16.88
N ARG A 299 14.43 43.85 -17.40
CA ARG A 299 14.13 44.90 -18.40
C ARG A 299 13.93 46.30 -17.84
N ARG A 300 13.93 46.48 -16.50
CA ARG A 300 13.70 47.80 -15.86
C ARG A 300 14.97 48.61 -15.59
N ARG A 301 16.15 48.17 -16.02
CA ARG A 301 17.44 48.81 -15.70
C ARG A 301 18.08 49.56 -16.88
N ILE A 302 17.32 50.38 -17.62
CA ILE A 302 17.89 51.42 -18.51
C ILE A 302 16.92 52.60 -18.56
N SER A 303 17.09 53.56 -17.65
CA SER A 303 16.63 54.95 -17.78
C SER A 303 17.44 55.83 -16.85
#